data_AF-A0A7J3CAT7-F1
#
_entry.id   AF-A0A7J3CAT7-F1
#
_cell.length_a   1.000
_cell.length_b   1.000
_cell.length_c   1.000
_cell.angle_alpha   90.00
_cell.angle_beta   90.00
_cell.angle_gamma   90.00
#
_symmetry.space_group_name_H-M   'P 1'
#
loop_
_entity.id
_entity.type
_entity.pdbx_description
1 polymer ?
#
loop_
_entity_poly.entity_id
_entity_poly.type
_entity_poly.pdbx_seq_one_letter_code
_entity_poly.pdbx_strand_id
1 'polypeptide(L)'
;MKQREIPIRELIDKLKEEHASLPGIIDDAIITYKTGNLSGAFPVIADVREILSQHTIDEEGTLLKFLIEKLGKEASEPYVEILRDHIKIMKLVEQSVESTYTGWTETENNLNLLKQALADHHKAEEAVFFPKVISLL
;
A
#
# COMPACT_ATOMS: atom_id res chain seq x y z
N MET A 1 -7.79 12.76 -0.11
CA MET A 1 -8.31 11.85 0.95
C MET A 1 -7.85 12.39 2.30
N LYS A 2 -8.40 11.90 3.42
CA LYS A 2 -8.02 12.32 4.79
C LYS A 2 -7.68 11.08 5.62
N GLN A 3 -6.92 11.26 6.69
CA GLN A 3 -6.68 10.20 7.67
C GLN A 3 -8.00 9.70 8.25
N ARG A 4 -8.09 8.39 8.50
CA ARG A 4 -9.22 7.77 9.19
C ARG A 4 -9.15 8.15 10.68
N GLU A 5 -10.23 8.75 11.18
CA GLU A 5 -10.37 9.15 12.59
C GLU A 5 -10.79 7.96 13.46
N ILE A 6 -9.92 6.95 13.55
CA ILE A 6 -10.12 5.75 14.39
C ILE A 6 -8.93 5.55 15.35
N PRO A 7 -9.12 4.85 16.48
CA PRO A 7 -8.02 4.58 17.42
C PRO A 7 -6.84 3.87 16.74
N ILE A 8 -5.60 4.22 17.11
CA ILE A 8 -4.37 3.69 16.47
C ILE A 8 -4.36 2.16 16.41
N ARG A 9 -4.84 1.48 17.46
CA ARG A 9 -4.89 0.02 17.48
C ARG A 9 -5.84 -0.54 16.42
N GLU A 10 -7.03 0.04 16.32
CA GLU A 10 -8.02 -0.32 15.30
C GLU A 10 -7.54 0.04 13.89
N LEU A 11 -6.78 1.14 13.76
CA LEU A 11 -6.15 1.51 12.50
C LEU A 11 -5.14 0.45 12.05
N ILE A 12 -4.25 -0.01 12.93
CA ILE A 12 -3.29 -1.07 12.61
C ILE A 12 -4.00 -2.37 12.22
N ASP A 13 -5.06 -2.75 12.95
CA ASP A 13 -5.84 -3.95 12.59
C ASP A 13 -6.46 -3.79 11.19
N LYS A 14 -6.95 -2.60 10.86
CA LYS A 14 -7.49 -2.29 9.54
C LYS A 14 -6.45 -2.33 8.42
N LEU A 15 -5.25 -1.80 8.66
CA LEU A 15 -4.14 -1.86 7.71
C LEU A 15 -3.72 -3.31 7.44
N LYS A 16 -3.70 -4.16 8.47
CA LYS A 16 -3.44 -5.61 8.30
C LYS A 16 -4.52 -6.34 7.51
N GLU A 17 -5.79 -5.97 7.66
CA GLU A 17 -6.85 -6.49 6.79
C GLU A 17 -6.62 -6.12 5.32
N GLU A 18 -6.15 -4.89 5.07
CA GLU A 18 -5.78 -4.43 3.73
C GLU A 18 -4.57 -5.22 3.19
N HIS A 19 -3.54 -5.46 4.01
CA HIS A 19 -2.39 -6.31 3.64
C HIS A 19 -2.82 -7.71 3.21
N ALA A 20 -3.78 -8.30 3.93
CA ALA A 20 -4.27 -9.65 3.65
C ALA A 20 -5.12 -9.74 2.38
N SER A 21 -5.81 -8.66 2.00
CA SER A 21 -6.76 -8.64 0.88
C SER A 21 -6.17 -8.13 -0.44
N LEU A 22 -5.27 -7.14 -0.39
CA LEU A 22 -4.67 -6.51 -1.57
C LEU A 22 -4.07 -7.51 -2.58
N PRO A 23 -3.33 -8.56 -2.19
CA PRO A 23 -2.77 -9.52 -3.15
C PRO A 23 -3.84 -10.21 -3.99
N GLY A 24 -4.99 -10.56 -3.39
CA GLY A 24 -6.10 -11.20 -4.10
C GLY A 24 -6.76 -10.26 -5.11
N ILE A 25 -6.94 -8.99 -4.73
CA ILE A 25 -7.49 -7.96 -5.63
C ILE A 25 -6.57 -7.73 -6.84
N ILE A 26 -5.26 -7.72 -6.61
CA ILE A 26 -4.26 -7.60 -7.69
C ILE A 26 -4.28 -8.84 -8.60
N ASP A 27 -4.41 -10.04 -8.05
CA ASP A 27 -4.52 -11.26 -8.85
C ASP A 27 -5.79 -11.27 -9.72
N ASP A 28 -6.92 -10.79 -9.20
CA ASP A 28 -8.16 -10.63 -9.97
C ASP A 28 -7.99 -9.61 -11.12
N ALA A 29 -7.27 -8.51 -10.88
CA ALA A 29 -6.93 -7.54 -11.92
C ALA A 29 -6.05 -8.15 -13.02
N ILE A 30 -5.02 -8.93 -12.64
CA ILE A 30 -4.15 -9.65 -13.58
C ILE A 30 -4.95 -10.63 -14.43
N ILE A 31 -5.79 -11.46 -13.80
CA ILE A 31 -6.63 -12.45 -14.50
C ILE A 31 -7.56 -11.73 -15.49
N THR A 32 -8.24 -10.68 -15.03
CA THR A 32 -9.17 -9.91 -15.87
C THR A 32 -8.45 -9.28 -17.06
N TYR A 33 -7.27 -8.70 -16.86
CA TYR A 33 -6.44 -8.16 -17.93
C TYR A 33 -6.04 -9.24 -18.95
N LYS A 34 -5.55 -10.40 -18.47
CA LYS A 34 -5.07 -11.50 -19.33
C LYS A 34 -6.16 -12.14 -20.19
N THR A 35 -7.42 -12.05 -19.79
CA THR A 35 -8.56 -12.48 -20.60
C THR A 35 -8.93 -11.49 -21.72
N GLY A 36 -8.20 -10.37 -21.85
CA GLY A 36 -8.48 -9.31 -22.81
C GLY A 36 -9.59 -8.34 -22.37
N ASN A 37 -10.10 -8.47 -21.14
CA ASN A 37 -11.14 -7.61 -20.60
C ASN A 37 -10.55 -6.33 -19.96
N LEU A 38 -10.00 -5.44 -20.77
CA LEU A 38 -9.38 -4.19 -20.30
C LEU A 38 -10.36 -3.30 -19.53
N SER A 39 -11.60 -3.19 -20.01
CA SER A 39 -12.66 -2.40 -19.35
C SER A 39 -13.06 -2.94 -17.98
N GLY A 40 -12.86 -4.24 -17.74
CA GLY A 40 -13.05 -4.87 -16.43
C GLY A 40 -11.82 -4.75 -15.53
N ALA A 41 -10.61 -4.80 -16.10
CA ALA A 41 -9.38 -4.69 -15.32
C ALA A 41 -9.15 -3.28 -14.79
N PHE A 42 -9.45 -2.24 -15.59
CA PHE A 42 -9.20 -0.86 -15.22
C PHE A 42 -9.87 -0.43 -13.90
N PRO A 43 -11.19 -0.67 -13.68
CA PRO A 43 -11.83 -0.34 -12.40
C PRO A 43 -11.16 -1.02 -11.21
N VAL A 44 -10.77 -2.29 -11.33
CA VAL A 44 -10.12 -3.03 -10.23
C VAL A 44 -8.76 -2.42 -9.89
N ILE A 45 -7.95 -2.06 -10.89
CA ILE A 45 -6.65 -1.42 -10.67
C ILE A 45 -6.82 -0.02 -10.07
N ALA A 46 -7.87 0.71 -10.50
CA ALA A 46 -8.21 2.00 -9.91
C ALA A 46 -8.61 1.86 -8.43
N ASP A 47 -9.38 0.84 -8.06
CA ASP A 47 -9.74 0.56 -6.68
C ASP A 47 -8.49 0.22 -5.83
N VAL A 48 -7.55 -0.58 -6.37
CA VAL A 48 -6.25 -0.83 -5.72
C VAL A 48 -5.51 0.48 -5.45
N ARG A 49 -5.48 1.41 -6.42
CA ARG A 49 -4.85 2.72 -6.25
C ARG A 49 -5.51 3.52 -5.12
N GLU A 50 -6.83 3.55 -5.03
CA GLU A 50 -7.54 4.27 -3.97
C GLU A 50 -7.26 3.64 -2.59
N ILE A 51 -7.27 2.31 -2.48
CA ILE A 51 -6.92 1.61 -1.24
C ILE A 51 -5.50 1.98 -0.79
N LEU A 52 -4.52 1.86 -1.69
CA LEU A 52 -3.11 2.17 -1.37
C LEU A 52 -2.91 3.65 -1.01
N SER A 53 -3.65 4.56 -1.66
CA SER A 53 -3.60 5.98 -1.34
C SER A 53 -4.13 6.27 0.07
N GLN A 54 -5.25 5.65 0.46
CA GLN A 54 -5.77 5.79 1.82
C GLN A 54 -4.80 5.19 2.83
N HIS A 55 -4.31 3.98 2.56
CA HIS A 55 -3.37 3.24 3.38
C HIS A 55 -2.13 4.07 3.72
N THR A 56 -1.46 4.59 2.69
CA THR A 56 -0.28 5.46 2.80
C THR A 56 -0.57 6.69 3.67
N ILE A 57 -1.73 7.34 3.48
CA ILE A 57 -2.12 8.53 4.25
C ILE A 57 -2.29 8.20 5.74
N ASP A 58 -2.83 7.04 6.05
CA ASP A 58 -3.04 6.64 7.44
C ASP A 58 -1.73 6.31 8.14
N GLU A 59 -0.82 5.62 7.45
CA GLU A 59 0.48 5.28 8.01
C GLU A 59 1.36 6.51 8.20
N GLU A 60 1.55 7.32 7.16
CA GLU A 60 2.39 8.51 7.25
C GLU A 60 1.75 9.59 8.12
N GLY A 61 0.44 9.79 7.95
CA GLY A 61 -0.30 10.86 8.58
C GLY A 61 -0.63 10.61 10.04
N THR A 62 -0.80 9.35 10.43
CA THR A 62 -1.20 8.96 11.79
C THR A 62 -0.07 8.21 12.49
N LEU A 63 0.35 7.05 11.96
CA LEU A 63 1.26 6.15 12.66
C LEU A 63 2.68 6.69 12.76
N LEU A 64 3.25 7.15 11.65
CA LEU A 64 4.59 7.71 11.60
C LEU A 64 4.65 9.01 12.39
N LYS A 65 3.65 9.89 12.24
CA LYS A 65 3.54 11.12 13.02
C LYS A 65 3.55 10.83 14.52
N PHE A 66 2.72 9.89 14.97
CA PHE A 66 2.70 9.44 16.36
C PHE A 66 4.07 8.91 16.81
N LEU A 67 4.72 8.08 16.00
CA LEU A 67 6.03 7.50 16.33
C LEU A 67 7.11 8.59 16.46
N ILE A 68 7.12 9.58 15.56
CA ILE A 68 8.03 10.74 15.62
C ILE A 68 7.77 11.58 16.88
N GLU A 69 6.50 11.81 17.24
CA GLU A 69 6.15 12.54 18.46
C GLU A 69 6.65 11.83 19.73
N LYS A 70 6.70 10.48 19.72
CA LYS A 70 7.13 9.67 20.88
C LYS A 70 8.63 9.47 20.96
N LEU A 71 9.31 9.26 19.83
CA LEU A 71 10.73 8.90 19.79
C LEU A 71 11.65 10.07 19.42
N GLY A 72 11.11 11.12 18.82
CA GLY A 72 11.89 12.15 18.15
C GLY A 72 12.34 11.73 16.74
N LYS A 73 12.73 12.71 15.94
CA LYS A 73 13.02 12.53 14.51
C LYS A 73 14.15 11.52 14.25
N GLU A 74 15.29 11.68 14.91
CA GLU A 74 16.49 10.86 14.66
C GLU A 74 16.25 9.37 14.97
N ALA A 75 15.59 9.07 16.09
CA ALA A 75 15.26 7.70 16.47
C ALA A 75 14.17 7.07 15.58
N SER A 76 13.46 7.89 14.81
CA SER A 76 12.39 7.44 13.92
C SER A 76 12.87 7.12 12.50
N GLU A 77 14.11 7.48 12.13
CA GLU A 77 14.63 7.33 10.77
C GLU A 77 14.50 5.90 10.20
N PRO A 78 14.79 4.82 10.96
CA PRO A 78 14.62 3.47 10.42
C PRO A 78 13.18 3.13 9.99
N TYR A 79 12.18 3.76 10.61
CA TYR A 79 10.77 3.56 10.26
C TYR A 79 10.36 4.43 9.06
N VAL A 80 10.96 5.62 8.94
CA VAL A 80 10.83 6.46 7.75
C VAL A 80 11.36 5.72 6.52
N GLU A 81 12.50 5.02 6.65
CA GLU A 81 13.05 4.23 5.54
C GLU A 81 12.10 3.12 5.08
N ILE A 82 11.36 2.47 5.98
CA ILE A 82 10.35 1.46 5.61
C ILE A 82 9.26 2.12 4.75
N LEU A 83 8.73 3.27 5.18
CA LEU A 83 7.65 3.96 4.47
C LEU A 83 8.11 4.64 3.17
N ARG A 84 9.42 4.76 2.91
CA ARG A 84 9.91 5.25 1.59
C ARG A 84 9.55 4.31 0.45
N ASP A 85 9.29 3.03 0.72
CA ASP A 85 8.83 2.08 -0.29
C ASP A 85 7.47 2.47 -0.90
N HIS A 86 6.66 3.29 -0.21
CA HIS A 86 5.43 3.86 -0.76
C HIS A 86 5.66 4.58 -2.10
N ILE A 87 6.79 5.26 -2.28
CA ILE A 87 7.10 5.95 -3.54
C ILE A 87 7.15 4.95 -4.69
N LYS A 88 7.78 3.80 -4.49
CA LYS A 88 7.88 2.74 -5.49
C LYS A 88 6.54 2.06 -5.72
N ILE A 89 5.81 1.76 -4.65
CA ILE A 89 4.48 1.12 -4.70
C ILE A 89 3.50 2.00 -5.47
N MET A 90 3.41 3.29 -5.14
CA MET A 90 2.52 4.24 -5.81
C MET A 90 2.88 4.42 -7.28
N LYS A 91 4.17 4.48 -7.61
CA LYS A 91 4.62 4.51 -9.00
C LYS A 91 4.16 3.28 -9.79
N LEU A 92 4.27 2.07 -9.22
CA LEU A 92 3.89 0.83 -9.90
C LEU A 92 2.38 0.75 -10.15
N VAL A 93 1.55 1.20 -9.21
CA VAL A 93 0.08 1.22 -9.43
C VAL A 93 -0.30 2.29 -10.45
N GLU A 94 0.33 3.48 -10.44
CA GLU A 94 0.10 4.52 -11.45
C GLU A 94 0.46 4.02 -12.87
N GLN A 95 1.62 3.39 -13.02
CA GLN A 95 2.03 2.77 -14.29
C GLN A 95 1.09 1.64 -14.73
N SER A 96 0.51 0.89 -13.78
CA SER A 96 -0.49 -0.14 -14.08
C SER A 96 -1.79 0.47 -14.59
N VAL A 97 -2.28 1.54 -13.97
CA VAL A 97 -3.46 2.29 -14.42
C VAL A 97 -3.24 2.85 -15.83
N GLU A 98 -2.12 3.54 -16.05
CA GLU A 98 -1.78 4.17 -17.33
C GLU A 98 -1.64 3.13 -18.45
N SER A 99 -0.89 2.05 -18.21
CA SER A 99 -0.70 0.98 -19.19
C SER A 99 -2.02 0.29 -19.55
N THR A 100 -2.91 0.07 -18.59
CA THR A 100 -4.23 -0.52 -18.85
C THR A 100 -5.10 0.40 -19.69
N TYR A 101 -5.10 1.70 -19.38
CA TYR A 101 -5.89 2.70 -20.09
C TYR A 101 -5.43 2.91 -21.54
N THR A 102 -4.11 2.94 -21.76
CA THR A 102 -3.50 3.14 -23.09
C THR A 102 -3.42 1.86 -23.92
N GLY A 103 -3.74 0.70 -23.34
CA GLY A 103 -3.65 -0.60 -23.99
C GLY A 103 -2.21 -1.11 -24.17
N TRP A 104 -1.28 -0.62 -23.36
CA TRP A 104 0.12 -1.07 -23.36
C TRP A 104 0.27 -2.45 -22.70
N THR A 105 1.29 -3.20 -23.13
CA THR A 105 1.51 -4.60 -22.71
C THR A 105 2.21 -4.75 -21.35
N GLU A 106 2.45 -3.65 -20.64
CA GLU A 106 3.22 -3.65 -19.38
C GLU A 106 2.37 -3.86 -18.13
N THR A 107 1.03 -3.82 -18.23
CA THR A 107 0.13 -3.91 -17.08
C THR A 107 0.38 -5.15 -16.22
N GLU A 108 0.44 -6.34 -16.83
CA GLU A 108 0.70 -7.58 -16.08
C GLU A 108 2.05 -7.54 -15.35
N ASN A 109 3.10 -7.02 -16.00
CA ASN A 109 4.42 -6.92 -15.38
C ASN A 109 4.40 -5.93 -14.20
N ASN A 110 3.79 -4.77 -14.37
CA ASN A 110 3.68 -3.75 -13.33
C ASN A 110 2.88 -4.25 -12.12
N LEU A 111 1.77 -4.97 -12.35
CA LEU A 111 0.97 -5.58 -11.28
C LEU A 111 1.73 -6.69 -10.53
N ASN A 112 2.52 -7.50 -11.22
CA ASN A 112 3.37 -8.50 -10.56
C ASN A 112 4.48 -7.86 -9.72
N LEU A 113 5.12 -6.81 -10.23
CA LEU A 113 6.11 -6.04 -9.48
C LEU A 113 5.49 -5.33 -8.28
N LEU A 114 4.27 -4.79 -8.42
CA LEU A 114 3.50 -4.19 -7.34
C LEU A 114 3.23 -5.21 -6.24
N LYS A 115 2.74 -6.41 -6.60
CA LYS A 115 2.44 -7.48 -5.65
C LYS A 115 3.68 -7.89 -4.86
N GLN A 116 4.83 -8.02 -5.52
CA GLN A 116 6.09 -8.33 -4.85
C GLN A 116 6.54 -7.20 -3.91
N ALA A 117 6.47 -5.95 -4.38
CA ALA A 117 6.84 -4.78 -3.56
C ALA A 117 5.96 -4.67 -2.30
N LEU A 118 4.65 -4.87 -2.42
CA LEU A 118 3.72 -4.89 -1.29
C LEU A 118 4.04 -6.04 -0.32
N ALA A 119 4.32 -7.23 -0.83
CA ALA A 119 4.65 -8.38 0.03
C ALA A 119 5.91 -8.12 0.89
N ASP A 120 6.95 -7.53 0.30
CA ASP A 120 8.19 -7.19 1.01
C ASP A 120 7.97 -6.05 2.02
N HIS A 121 7.20 -5.03 1.61
CA HIS A 121 6.88 -3.86 2.42
C HIS A 121 6.00 -4.20 3.63
N HIS A 122 4.84 -4.83 3.41
CA HIS A 122 3.92 -5.26 4.48
C HIS A 122 4.63 -6.16 5.51
N LYS A 123 5.55 -7.01 5.05
CA LYS A 123 6.37 -7.85 5.94
C LYS A 123 7.25 -7.00 6.86
N ALA A 124 7.88 -5.95 6.34
CA ALA A 124 8.69 -5.03 7.15
C ALA A 124 7.82 -4.26 8.15
N GLU A 125 6.64 -3.84 7.74
CA GLU A 125 5.72 -3.10 8.60
C GLU A 125 5.21 -3.95 9.76
N GLU A 126 4.72 -5.15 9.45
CA GLU A 126 4.17 -6.06 10.46
C GLU A 126 5.24 -6.63 11.40
N ALA A 127 6.49 -6.77 10.92
CA ALA A 127 7.60 -7.26 11.74
C ALA A 127 8.26 -6.17 12.59
N VAL A 128 8.25 -4.91 12.13
CA VAL A 128 9.07 -3.85 12.71
C VAL A 128 8.26 -2.59 13.05
N PHE A 129 7.55 -2.02 12.08
CA PHE A 129 6.87 -0.73 12.24
C PHE A 129 5.67 -0.82 13.18
N PHE A 130 4.68 -1.67 12.89
CA PHE A 130 3.47 -1.80 13.70
C PHE A 130 3.75 -2.27 15.13
N PRO A 131 4.61 -3.28 15.37
CA PRO A 131 4.98 -3.66 16.73
C PRO A 131 5.60 -2.50 17.51
N LYS A 132 6.41 -1.66 16.84
CA LYS A 132 6.99 -0.48 17.50
C LYS A 132 5.92 0.52 17.89
N VAL A 133 5.01 0.86 16.98
CA VAL A 133 3.90 1.78 17.26
C VAL A 133 3.09 1.27 18.46
N ILE A 134 2.73 -0.01 18.47
CA ILE A 134 1.98 -0.64 19.57
C ILE A 134 2.74 -0.57 20.90
N SER A 135 4.07 -0.74 20.90
CA SER A 135 4.87 -0.67 22.12
C SER A 135 4.91 0.72 22.79
N LEU A 136 4.48 1.76 22.07
CA LEU A 136 4.50 3.16 22.51
C LEU A 136 3.11 3.72 22.83
N LEU A 137 2.06 2.92 22.61
CA LEU A 137 0.68 3.22 23.04
C LEU A 137 0.55 3.09 24.56
#